data_AF-A0A353F7Z7-F1
#
_entry.id   AF-A0A353F7Z7-F1
#
_cell.length_a   1.000
_cell.length_b   1.000
_cell.length_c   1.000
_cell.angle_alpha   90.00
_cell.angle_beta   90.00
_cell.angle_gamma   90.00
#
_symmetry.space_group_name_H-M   'P 1'
#
loop_
_entity.id
_entity.type
_entity.pdbx_description
1 polymer ?
#
loop_
_entity_poly.entity_id
_entity_poly.type
_entity_poly.pdbx_seq_one_letter_code
_entity_poly.pdbx_strand_id
1 'polypeptide(L)'
;MKESKCEHCGFWTNGKLEKCNYCGGILNEAYHAEREQLKKAEGMKIPFIQIHADDHWFVKMYKSVFRFGQLVFFMIITFLAMIASSTVH
;
A
#
# COMPACT_ATOMS: atom_id res chain seq x y z
N MET A 1 23.79 -19.11 -3.56
CA MET A 1 23.88 -17.64 -3.54
C MET A 1 23.13 -17.13 -4.76
N LYS A 2 22.27 -16.10 -4.65
CA LYS A 2 21.49 -15.61 -5.80
C LYS A 2 22.32 -14.54 -6.52
N GLU A 3 22.84 -14.89 -7.68
CA GLU A 3 23.65 -14.01 -8.53
C GLU A 3 22.74 -13.43 -9.61
N SER A 4 22.84 -12.13 -9.87
CA SER A 4 22.08 -11.47 -10.94
C SER A 4 23.02 -10.71 -11.85
N LYS A 5 22.74 -10.78 -13.15
CA LYS A 5 23.47 -10.05 -14.17
C LYS A 5 23.11 -8.56 -14.06
N CYS A 6 24.12 -7.70 -13.97
CA CYS A 6 23.92 -6.25 -13.91
C CYS A 6 23.49 -5.72 -15.28
N GLU A 7 22.42 -4.92 -15.30
CA GLU A 7 21.83 -4.31 -16.50
C GLU A 7 22.75 -3.24 -17.13
N HIS A 8 23.62 -2.61 -16.34
CA HIS A 8 24.50 -1.53 -16.81
C HIS A 8 25.84 -2.02 -17.37
N CYS A 9 26.47 -3.03 -16.74
CA CYS A 9 27.82 -3.47 -17.11
C CYS A 9 27.88 -4.90 -17.64
N GLY A 10 26.77 -5.65 -17.58
CA GLY A 10 26.69 -7.03 -18.08
C GLY A 10 27.44 -8.08 -17.24
N PHE A 11 28.13 -7.67 -16.16
CA PHE A 11 28.81 -8.58 -15.24
C PHE A 11 27.84 -9.22 -14.24
N TRP A 12 28.12 -10.46 -13.87
CA TRP A 12 27.40 -11.16 -12.81
C TRP A 12 27.80 -10.59 -11.45
N THR A 13 26.83 -10.13 -10.67
CA THR A 13 27.07 -9.55 -9.36
C THR A 13 26.09 -10.14 -8.34
N ASN A 14 26.29 -9.84 -7.07
CA ASN A 14 25.43 -10.35 -6.01
C ASN A 14 24.06 -9.68 -6.09
N GLY A 15 23.02 -10.45 -6.42
CA GLY A 15 21.67 -9.92 -6.62
C GLY A 15 20.94 -9.55 -5.35
N LYS A 16 21.58 -9.68 -4.17
CA LYS A 16 21.07 -9.15 -2.90
C LYS A 16 21.49 -7.69 -2.67
N LEU A 17 22.45 -7.18 -3.44
CA LEU A 17 22.93 -5.81 -3.31
C LEU A 17 22.10 -4.86 -4.18
N GLU A 18 21.83 -3.67 -3.64
CA GLU A 18 21.12 -2.60 -4.37
C GLU A 18 21.97 -1.98 -5.48
N LYS A 19 23.30 -2.14 -5.38
CA LYS A 19 24.28 -1.62 -6.34
C LYS A 19 25.21 -2.72 -6.81
N CYS A 20 25.64 -2.62 -8.06
CA CYS A 20 26.62 -3.51 -8.63
C CYS A 20 28.01 -3.28 -7.99
N ASN A 21 28.68 -4.36 -7.57
CA ASN A 21 30.04 -4.26 -7.03
C ASN A 21 31.09 -3.79 -8.06
N TYR A 22 30.82 -3.91 -9.36
CA TYR A 22 31.80 -3.61 -10.42
C TYR A 22 31.65 -2.20 -10.97
N CYS A 23 30.42 -1.76 -11.27
CA CYS A 23 30.16 -0.45 -11.87
C CYS A 23 29.47 0.54 -10.92
N GLY A 24 29.01 0.11 -9.75
CA GLY A 24 28.25 0.96 -8.82
C GLY A 24 26.83 1.31 -9.27
N GLY A 25 26.40 0.87 -10.46
CA GLY A 25 25.05 1.09 -10.98
C GLY A 25 23.99 0.40 -10.13
N ILE A 26 22.80 0.98 -10.07
CA ILE A 26 21.67 0.47 -9.30
C ILE A 26 21.15 -0.81 -9.98
N LEU A 27 21.01 -1.89 -9.23
CA LEU A 27 20.46 -3.14 -9.77
C LEU A 27 18.93 -3.10 -9.77
N ASN A 28 18.31 -3.55 -10.86
CA ASN A 28 16.85 -3.60 -11.01
C ASN A 28 16.17 -2.23 -10.80
N GLU A 29 16.70 -1.17 -11.40
CA GLU A 29 16.14 0.19 -11.28
C GLU A 29 14.66 0.24 -11.68
N ALA A 30 14.28 -0.49 -12.74
CA ALA A 30 12.88 -0.64 -13.15
C ALA A 30 12.01 -1.25 -12.04
N TYR A 31 12.48 -2.31 -11.38
CA TYR A 31 11.76 -2.93 -10.26
C TYR A 31 11.64 -2.00 -9.05
N HIS A 32 12.68 -1.21 -8.76
CA HIS A 32 12.63 -0.21 -7.70
C HIS A 32 11.64 0.91 -8.01
N ALA A 33 11.60 1.38 -9.27
CA ALA A 33 10.65 2.37 -9.74
C ALA A 33 9.20 1.85 -9.70
N GLU A 34 8.96 0.61 -10.15
CA GLU A 34 7.65 -0.05 -10.05
C GLU A 34 7.22 -0.19 -8.59
N ARG A 35 8.12 -0.62 -7.70
CA ARG A 35 7.82 -0.69 -6.26
C ARG A 35 7.55 0.68 -5.64
N GLU A 36 8.21 1.74 -6.10
CA GLU A 36 7.94 3.09 -5.61
C GLU A 36 6.57 3.59 -6.09
N GLN A 37 6.19 3.29 -7.34
CA GLN A 37 4.86 3.58 -7.86
C GLN A 37 3.78 2.79 -7.12
N LEU A 38 4.02 1.50 -6.85
CA LEU A 38 3.14 0.67 -6.03
C LEU A 38 3.02 1.21 -4.61
N LYS A 39 4.11 1.64 -3.97
CA LYS A 39 4.06 2.30 -2.66
C LYS A 39 3.27 3.62 -2.67
N LYS A 40 3.36 4.40 -3.74
CA LYS A 40 2.57 5.64 -3.92
C LYS A 40 1.09 5.33 -4.12
N ALA A 41 0.76 4.27 -4.86
CA ALA A 41 -0.60 3.77 -5.02
C ALA A 41 -1.17 3.18 -3.71
N GLU A 42 -0.37 2.42 -2.96
CA GLU A 42 -0.68 1.95 -1.60
C GLU A 42 -0.77 3.11 -0.59
N GLY A 43 -0.26 4.30 -0.92
CA GLY A 43 -0.45 5.54 -0.16
C GLY A 43 -1.90 6.02 -0.16
N MET A 44 -2.73 5.52 -1.07
CA MET A 44 -4.19 5.64 -1.01
C MET A 44 -4.77 4.59 -0.05
N LYS A 45 -4.19 4.47 1.14
CA LYS A 45 -4.87 3.81 2.25
C LYS A 45 -6.12 4.63 2.53
N ILE A 46 -7.28 4.03 2.27
CA ILE A 46 -8.60 4.50 2.71
C ILE A 46 -8.39 5.17 4.08
N PRO A 47 -8.79 6.43 4.27
CA PRO A 47 -8.56 7.15 5.51
C PRO A 47 -9.51 6.62 6.59
N PHE A 48 -9.35 5.35 6.95
CA PHE A 48 -9.77 4.88 8.25
C PHE A 48 -8.89 5.60 9.24
N ILE A 49 -9.52 6.54 9.91
CA ILE A 49 -9.04 7.26 11.07
C ILE A 49 -8.33 6.27 12.01
N GLN A 50 -7.00 6.25 11.97
CA GLN A 50 -6.18 5.31 12.73
C GLN A 50 -6.17 5.76 14.19
N ILE A 51 -6.85 5.04 15.08
CA ILE A 51 -6.80 5.30 16.52
C ILE A 51 -5.39 4.99 17.02
N HIS A 52 -4.57 6.02 17.24
CA HIS A 52 -3.29 5.86 17.92
C HIS A 52 -3.53 5.73 19.42
N ALA A 53 -2.83 4.81 20.07
CA ALA A 53 -2.99 4.53 21.49
C ALA A 53 -2.50 5.67 22.41
N ASP A 54 -1.82 6.69 21.85
CA ASP A 54 -1.29 7.86 22.54
C ASP A 54 -2.31 9.01 22.69
N ASP A 55 -3.46 8.92 21.99
CA ASP A 55 -4.50 9.96 22.02
C ASP A 55 -5.22 9.99 23.39
N HIS A 56 -5.44 11.20 23.91
CA HIS A 56 -6.18 11.50 25.15
C HIS A 56 -7.57 10.81 25.14
N TRP A 57 -8.07 10.35 26.28
CA TRP A 57 -9.22 9.42 26.36
C TRP A 57 -10.50 9.91 25.65
N PHE A 58 -10.72 11.23 25.62
CA PHE A 58 -11.83 11.87 24.89
C PHE A 58 -11.71 11.71 23.36
N VAL A 59 -10.50 11.81 22.81
CA VAL A 59 -10.27 11.67 21.37
C VAL A 59 -10.52 10.22 20.95
N LYS A 60 -10.11 9.23 21.76
CA LYS A 60 -10.42 7.81 21.50
C LYS A 60 -11.91 7.52 21.41
N MET A 61 -12.73 8.11 22.30
CA MET A 61 -14.19 7.97 22.28
C MET A 61 -14.79 8.51 20.98
N TYR A 62 -14.47 9.76 20.61
CA TYR A 62 -14.95 10.38 19.38
C TYR A 62 -14.56 9.57 18.14
N LYS A 63 -13.30 9.14 18.10
CA LYS A 63 -12.72 8.35 17.02
C LYS A 63 -13.39 6.98 16.86
N SER A 64 -13.79 6.37 17.97
CA SER A 64 -14.57 5.11 17.99
C SER A 64 -15.99 5.29 17.45
N VAL A 65 -16.67 6.38 17.81
CA VAL A 65 -18.01 6.70 17.30
C VAL A 65 -17.98 6.93 15.79
N PHE A 66 -16.99 7.67 15.29
CA PHE A 66 -16.81 7.88 13.84
C PHE A 66 -16.54 6.57 13.10
N ARG A 67 -15.72 5.68 13.67
CA ARG A 67 -15.45 4.36 13.08
C ARG A 67 -16.72 3.50 13.02
N PHE A 68 -17.55 3.53 14.06
CA PHE A 68 -18.84 2.84 14.05
C PHE A 68 -19.79 3.43 13.01
N GLY A 69 -19.87 4.76 12.90
CA GLY A 69 -20.64 5.45 11.87
C GLY A 69 -20.20 5.08 10.45
N GLN A 70 -18.89 5.00 10.20
CA GLN A 70 -18.35 4.54 8.91
C GLN A 70 -18.80 3.12 8.57
N LEU A 71 -18.74 2.18 9.52
CA LEU A 71 -19.18 0.79 9.29
C LEU A 71 -20.68 0.72 8.94
N VAL A 72 -21.51 1.45 9.68
CA VAL A 72 -22.96 1.52 9.41
C VAL A 72 -23.23 2.14 8.03
N PHE A 73 -22.54 3.22 7.69
CA PHE A 73 -22.67 3.87 6.38
C PHE A 73 -22.32 2.92 5.23
N PHE A 74 -21.18 2.23 5.31
CA PHE A 74 -20.79 1.24 4.31
C PHE A 74 -21.80 0.10 4.19
N MET A 75 -22.35 -0.38 5.31
CA MET A 75 -23.40 -1.41 5.30
C MET A 75 -24.65 -0.95 4.53
N ILE A 76 -25.09 0.29 4.75
CA ILE A 76 -26.21 0.88 4.02
C ILE A 76 -25.92 1.00 2.52
N ILE A 77 -24.74 1.55 2.15
CA ILE A 77 -24.37 1.70 0.74
C ILE A 77 -24.29 0.35 0.03
N THR A 78 -23.70 -0.67 0.66
CA THR A 78 -23.63 -2.02 0.11
C THR A 78 -25.02 -2.64 -0.04
N PHE A 79 -25.91 -2.43 0.94
CA PHE A 79 -27.29 -2.89 0.86
C PHE A 79 -28.06 -2.23 -0.31
N LEU A 80 -27.94 -0.90 -0.46
CA LEU A 80 -28.53 -0.17 -1.57
C LEU A 80 -27.97 -0.62 -2.93
N ALA A 81 -26.65 -0.84 -3.01
CA ALA A 81 -26.00 -1.35 -4.21
C ALA A 81 -26.51 -2.75 -4.57
N MET A 82 -26.69 -3.64 -3.59
CA MET A 82 -27.26 -4.98 -3.82
C MET A 82 -28.69 -4.89 -4.39
N ILE A 83 -29.55 -4.06 -3.81
CA ILE A 83 -30.92 -3.85 -4.31
C ILE A 83 -30.87 -3.29 -5.73
N ALA A 84 -30.06 -2.25 -5.97
CA ALA A 84 -29.90 -1.66 -7.29
C ALA A 84 -29.45 -2.72 -8.30
N SER A 85 -28.36 -3.45 -8.04
CA SER A 85 -27.87 -4.53 -8.89
C SER A 85 -28.91 -5.63 -9.15
N SER A 86 -29.73 -5.97 -8.15
CA SER A 86 -30.81 -6.95 -8.31
C SER A 86 -31.99 -6.45 -9.14
N THR A 87 -32.12 -5.13 -9.31
CA THR A 87 -33.22 -4.49 -10.07
C THR A 87 -32.84 -4.22 -11.52
N VAL A 88 -31.55 -4.33 -11.90
CA VAL A 88 -31.06 -4.17 -13.29
C VAL A 88 -30.98 -5.52 -14.04
N HIS A 89 -31.63 -6.57 -13.53
CA HIS A 89 -31.77 -7.86 -14.21
C HIS A 89 -33.16 -8.03 -14.82
#